data_AF-A0A968TMK5-F1
#
_entry.id   AF-A0A968TMK5-F1
#
_cell.length_a   1.000
_cell.length_b   1.000
_cell.length_c   1.000
_cell.angle_alpha   90.00
_cell.angle_beta   90.00
_cell.angle_gamma   90.00
#
_symmetry.space_group_name_H-M   'P 1'
#
loop_
_entity.id
_entity.type
_entity.pdbx_description
1 polymer ?
#
loop_
_entity_poly.entity_id
_entity_poly.type
_entity_poly.pdbx_seq_one_letter_code
_entity_poly.pdbx_strand_id
1 'polypeptide(L)'
;MFQRVYDTSAVVAENEKFQVKIYLFPREGGRWHVHIVRKSDGAGAKIGLWDFELKRPTVFSKKTVMEFQKWVYENRNYLRKKWVQKVLNPMKLFKKE
;
A
#
# COMPACT_ATOMS: atom_id res chain seq x y z
N MET A 1 -0.87 19.75 20.52
CA MET A 1 -1.43 18.41 20.21
C MET A 1 -0.42 17.72 19.28
N PHE A 2 0.19 16.61 19.68
CA PHE A 2 1.22 15.97 18.86
C PHE A 2 0.59 15.18 17.71
N GLN A 3 0.96 15.53 16.47
CA GLN A 3 0.57 14.80 15.28
C GLN A 3 1.53 13.63 15.08
N ARG A 4 1.04 12.39 15.03
CA ARG A 4 1.86 11.26 14.59
C ARG A 4 2.21 11.47 13.12
N VAL A 5 3.45 11.82 12.84
CA VAL A 5 4.02 11.77 11.49
C VAL A 5 4.38 10.31 11.23
N TYR A 6 3.49 9.59 10.53
CA TYR A 6 3.83 8.27 10.01
C TYR A 6 4.73 8.47 8.79
N ASP A 7 5.88 7.81 8.77
CA ASP A 7 6.77 7.73 7.60
C ASP A 7 5.96 7.49 6.33
N THR A 8 6.26 8.31 5.32
CA THR A 8 5.48 8.38 4.08
C THR A 8 5.65 7.09 3.29
N SER A 9 4.62 6.22 3.34
CA SER A 9 4.52 5.05 2.46
C SER A 9 4.87 5.44 1.03
N ALA A 10 5.81 4.71 0.43
CA ALA A 10 6.27 5.03 -0.92
C ALA A 10 5.11 4.85 -1.92
N VAL A 11 4.86 5.88 -2.72
CA VAL A 11 3.96 5.78 -3.88
C VAL A 11 4.68 4.93 -4.94
N VAL A 12 4.00 3.90 -5.44
CA VAL A 12 4.55 2.95 -6.43
C VAL A 12 3.79 2.96 -7.75
N ALA A 13 2.58 3.49 -7.77
CA ALA A 13 1.81 3.75 -8.97
C ALA A 13 0.80 4.86 -8.67
N GLU A 14 0.38 5.59 -9.68
CA GLU A 14 -0.70 6.57 -9.57
C GLU A 14 -1.40 6.80 -10.90
N ASN A 15 -2.60 7.33 -10.83
CA ASN A 15 -3.31 7.92 -11.96
C ASN A 15 -3.95 9.24 -11.52
N GLU A 16 -4.85 9.80 -12.32
CA GLU A 16 -5.54 11.06 -12.02
C GLU A 16 -6.33 11.01 -10.71
N LYS A 17 -6.91 9.85 -10.36
CA LYS A 17 -7.84 9.70 -9.23
C LYS A 17 -7.20 9.10 -7.99
N PHE A 18 -6.20 8.24 -8.16
CA PHE A 18 -5.67 7.39 -7.11
C PHE A 18 -4.15 7.36 -7.05
N GLN A 19 -3.65 7.13 -5.85
CA GLN A 19 -2.27 6.76 -5.57
C GLN A 19 -2.22 5.38 -4.94
N VAL A 20 -1.26 4.58 -5.35
CA VAL A 20 -0.99 3.26 -4.81
C VAL A 20 0.28 3.35 -3.97
N LYS A 21 0.16 3.07 -2.68
CA LYS A 21 1.26 3.15 -1.72
C LYS A 21 1.56 1.78 -1.13
N ILE A 22 2.83 1.51 -0.91
CA ILE A 22 3.31 0.33 -0.19
C ILE A 22 3.79 0.75 1.19
N TYR A 23 3.18 0.19 2.24
CA TYR A 23 3.55 0.48 3.62
C TYR A 23 4.84 -0.25 4.01
N LEU A 24 5.74 0.51 4.63
CA LEU A 24 7.10 0.14 5.01
C LEU A 24 7.17 0.08 6.54
N PHE A 25 6.84 -1.02 7.23
CA PHE A 25 7.44 -1.35 8.55
C PHE A 25 6.89 -2.64 9.19
N PRO A 26 7.68 -3.31 10.07
CA PRO A 26 7.35 -4.59 10.71
C PRO A 26 6.56 -4.46 12.04
N ARG A 27 5.97 -3.30 12.34
CA ARG A 27 5.23 -3.08 13.61
C ARG A 27 3.73 -3.35 13.55
N GLU A 28 3.13 -3.29 12.37
CA GLU A 28 1.89 -4.02 12.16
C GLU A 28 2.34 -5.44 11.80
N GLY A 29 2.14 -6.42 12.68
CA GLY A 29 2.21 -7.86 12.35
C GLY A 29 1.17 -8.29 11.30
N GLY A 30 0.71 -7.34 10.49
CA GLY A 30 -0.32 -7.43 9.48
C GLY A 30 0.27 -7.91 8.17
N ARG A 31 -0.51 -8.79 7.55
CA ARG A 31 -0.27 -9.37 6.23
C ARG A 31 0.08 -8.28 5.20
N TRP A 32 0.96 -8.65 4.27
CA TRP A 32 1.43 -7.85 3.14
C TRP A 32 0.23 -7.19 2.43
N HIS A 33 0.17 -5.86 2.36
CA HIS A 33 -0.97 -5.16 1.77
C HIS A 33 -0.54 -3.85 1.09
N VAL A 34 -1.40 -3.36 0.20
CA VAL A 34 -1.25 -2.15 -0.61
C VAL A 34 -2.33 -1.16 -0.21
N HIS A 35 -1.99 0.13 -0.15
CA HIS A 35 -2.94 1.21 0.11
C HIS A 35 -3.29 1.88 -1.21
N ILE A 36 -4.56 1.85 -1.59
CA ILE A 36 -5.08 2.61 -2.73
C ILE A 36 -5.81 3.82 -2.16
N VAL A 37 -5.28 5.00 -2.43
CA VAL A 37 -5.70 6.27 -1.82
C VAL A 37 -6.25 7.20 -2.89
N ARG A 38 -7.48 7.67 -2.73
CA ARG A 38 -8.09 8.68 -3.60
C ARG A 38 -7.44 10.03 -3.34
N LYS A 39 -7.03 10.72 -4.42
CA LYS A 39 -6.31 12.00 -4.34
C LYS A 39 -7.17 13.15 -3.82
N SER A 40 -8.48 13.14 -4.14
CA SER A 40 -9.37 14.27 -3.84
C SER A 40 -9.63 14.47 -2.34
N ASP A 41 -9.64 13.40 -1.55
CA ASP A 41 -10.05 13.43 -0.14
C ASP A 41 -9.23 12.51 0.78
N GLY A 42 -8.22 11.82 0.24
CA GLY A 42 -7.39 10.89 1.01
C GLY A 42 -8.08 9.59 1.41
N ALA A 43 -9.30 9.31 0.92
CA ALA A 43 -10.01 8.07 1.21
C ALA A 43 -9.19 6.85 0.75
N GLY A 44 -9.07 5.82 1.60
CA GLY A 44 -8.16 4.70 1.37
C GLY A 44 -8.85 3.34 1.41
N ALA A 45 -8.39 2.42 0.55
CA ALA A 45 -8.64 0.99 0.65
C ALA A 45 -7.31 0.26 0.91
N LYS A 46 -7.32 -0.71 1.83
CA LYS A 46 -6.17 -1.57 2.11
C LYS A 46 -6.45 -2.95 1.53
N ILE A 47 -5.73 -3.34 0.50
CA ILE A 47 -5.92 -4.63 -0.19
C ILE A 47 -4.72 -5.52 0.09
N GLY A 48 -4.96 -6.76 0.53
CA GLY A 48 -3.91 -7.76 0.71
C GLY A 48 -3.17 -8.06 -0.58
N LEU A 49 -1.85 -8.17 -0.52
CA LEU A 49 -1.01 -8.47 -1.69
C LEU A 49 -1.07 -9.95 -2.09
N TRP A 50 -1.44 -10.83 -1.13
CA TRP A 50 -1.47 -12.28 -1.33
C TRP A 50 -2.87 -12.85 -1.48
N ASP A 51 -3.78 -12.43 -0.60
CA ASP A 51 -5.16 -12.92 -0.54
C ASP A 51 -6.15 -11.98 -1.25
N PHE A 52 -5.70 -10.79 -1.66
CA PHE A 52 -6.51 -9.77 -2.32
C PHE A 52 -7.71 -9.31 -1.51
N GLU A 53 -7.74 -9.62 -0.21
CA GLU A 53 -8.86 -9.24 0.64
C GLU A 53 -8.73 -7.78 1.09
N LEU A 54 -9.88 -7.15 1.26
CA LEU A 54 -9.95 -5.86 1.94
C LEU A 54 -9.60 -6.03 3.43
N LYS A 55 -8.56 -5.34 3.89
CA LYS A 55 -8.01 -5.50 5.26
C LYS A 55 -8.66 -4.62 6.31
N ARG A 56 -9.37 -3.57 5.90
CA ARG A 56 -10.12 -2.67 6.79
C ARG A 56 -11.37 -2.14 6.07
N PRO A 57 -12.44 -1.80 6.82
CA PRO A 57 -13.58 -1.10 6.25
C PRO A 57 -13.15 0.13 5.46
N THR A 58 -13.88 0.43 4.40
CA THR A 58 -13.59 1.55 3.50
C THR A 58 -14.88 2.22 3.05
N VAL A 59 -14.77 3.49 2.67
CA VAL A 59 -15.88 4.30 2.14
C VAL A 59 -16.18 4.01 0.67
N PHE A 60 -15.32 3.24 0.00
CA PHE A 60 -15.54 2.88 -1.40
C PHE A 60 -16.64 1.83 -1.56
N SER A 61 -17.37 1.95 -2.67
CA SER A 61 -18.41 0.96 -3.03
C SER A 61 -17.81 -0.44 -3.22
N LYS A 62 -18.65 -1.48 -3.05
CA LYS A 62 -18.24 -2.87 -3.32
C LYS A 62 -17.65 -3.04 -4.72
N LYS A 63 -18.26 -2.41 -5.74
CA LYS A 63 -17.77 -2.45 -7.13
C LYS A 63 -16.35 -1.87 -7.25
N THR A 64 -16.14 -0.69 -6.67
CA THR A 64 -14.82 -0.03 -6.65
C THR A 64 -13.77 -0.89 -5.93
N VAL A 65 -14.15 -1.51 -4.81
CA VAL A 65 -13.26 -2.44 -4.10
C VAL A 65 -12.91 -3.64 -4.99
N MET A 66 -13.86 -4.22 -5.72
CA MET A 66 -13.56 -5.32 -6.65
C MET A 66 -12.60 -4.90 -7.77
N GLU A 67 -12.73 -3.67 -8.31
CA GLU A 67 -11.79 -3.12 -9.29
C GLU A 67 -10.38 -2.98 -8.71
N PHE A 68 -10.27 -2.52 -7.46
CA PHE A 68 -9.01 -2.47 -6.74
C PHE A 68 -8.39 -3.87 -6.54
N GLN A 69 -9.18 -4.85 -6.13
CA GLN A 69 -8.74 -6.22 -5.94
C GLN A 69 -8.22 -6.82 -7.25
N LYS A 70 -8.95 -6.62 -8.35
CA LYS A 70 -8.55 -7.04 -9.70
C LYS A 70 -7.24 -6.39 -10.12
N TRP A 71 -7.11 -5.08 -9.94
CA TRP A 71 -5.88 -4.36 -10.27
C TRP A 71 -4.68 -4.88 -9.46
N VAL A 72 -4.84 -5.12 -8.16
CA VAL A 72 -3.77 -5.68 -7.31
C VAL A 72 -3.39 -7.09 -7.76
N TYR A 73 -4.37 -7.94 -8.12
CA TYR A 73 -4.13 -9.28 -8.64
C TYR A 73 -3.29 -9.25 -9.94
N GLU A 74 -3.69 -8.41 -10.89
CA GLU A 74 -3.01 -8.26 -12.19
C GLU A 74 -1.59 -7.69 -12.03
N ASN A 75 -1.37 -6.82 -11.05
CA ASN A 75 -0.10 -6.13 -10.83
C ASN A 75 0.76 -6.74 -9.70
N ARG A 76 0.39 -7.92 -9.19
CA ARG A 76 1.01 -8.51 -7.98
C ARG A 76 2.54 -8.63 -8.07
N ASN A 77 3.07 -9.01 -9.23
CA ASN A 77 4.51 -9.22 -9.43
C ASN A 77 5.27 -7.88 -9.37
N TYR A 78 4.71 -6.85 -10.00
CA TYR A 78 5.24 -5.49 -9.93
C TYR A 78 5.23 -4.95 -8.50
N LEU A 79 4.08 -5.07 -7.83
CA LEU A 79 3.89 -4.61 -6.45
C LEU A 79 4.84 -5.33 -5.49
N ARG A 80 4.98 -6.65 -5.63
CA ARG A 80 5.96 -7.44 -4.86
C ARG A 80 7.39 -6.99 -5.11
N LYS A 81 7.79 -6.77 -6.36
CA LYS A 81 9.14 -6.26 -6.70
C LYS A 81 9.40 -4.91 -6.05
N LYS A 82 8.46 -3.97 -6.14
CA LYS A 82 8.56 -2.65 -5.50
C LYS A 82 8.60 -2.76 -3.99
N TRP A 83 7.81 -3.66 -3.40
CA TRP A 83 7.85 -3.98 -1.98
C TRP A 83 9.24 -4.44 -1.56
N VAL A 84 9.81 -5.44 -2.23
CA VAL A 84 11.17 -5.94 -1.94
C VAL A 84 12.21 -4.81 -2.06
N GLN A 85 12.16 -4.03 -3.14
CA GLN A 85 13.13 -2.94 -3.38
C GLN A 85 13.05 -1.80 -2.36
N LYS A 86 11.85 -1.49 -1.87
CA LYS A 86 11.64 -0.34 -0.96
C LYS A 86 11.71 -0.77 0.50
N VAL A 87 11.26 -1.98 0.83
CA VAL A 87 11.04 -2.51 2.18
C VAL A 87 12.13 -3.49 2.60
N LEU A 88 12.52 -4.44 1.74
CA LEU A 88 13.50 -5.49 2.07
C LEU A 88 14.93 -5.18 1.59
N ASN A 89 15.23 -3.96 1.12
CA ASN A 89 16.57 -3.66 0.63
C ASN A 89 17.59 -3.79 1.79
N PRO A 90 18.42 -4.85 1.82
CA PRO A 90 19.32 -5.12 2.94
C PRO A 90 20.33 -3.97 3.12
N MET A 91 20.68 -3.28 2.02
CA MET A 91 21.67 -2.20 2.02
C MET A 91 21.22 -0.93 2.76
N LYS A 92 19.93 -0.79 3.12
CA LYS A 92 19.49 0.28 4.01
C LYS A 92 19.72 -0.03 5.50
N LEU A 93 19.87 -1.31 5.86
CA LEU A 93 20.20 -1.72 7.23
C LEU A 93 21.69 -1.54 7.53
N PHE A 94 22.55 -1.60 6.52
CA PHE A 94 24.01 -1.46 6.65
C PHE A 94 24.54 -0.03 6.46
N LYS A 95 23.69 0.95 6.11
CA LYS A 95 24.07 2.38 5.91
C LYS A 95 23.83 3.28 7.14
N LYS A 96 23.77 2.70 8.34
CA LYS A 96 23.97 3.48 9.57
C LYS A 96 25.46 3.50 9.88
N GLU A 97 26.16 4.41 9.22
CA GLU A 97 27.44 4.97 9.71
C GLU A 97 27.19 6.41 10.14
#